data_AF-A0A2R6X865-F1
#
_entry.id   AF-A0A2R6X865-F1
#
_cell.length_a   1.000
_cell.length_b   1.000
_cell.length_c   1.000
_cell.angle_alpha   90.00
_cell.angle_beta   90.00
_cell.angle_gamma   90.00
#
_symmetry.space_group_name_H-M   'P 1'
#
loop_
_entity.id
_entity.type
_entity.pdbx_description
1 polymer ?
#
loop_
_entity_poly.entity_id
_entity_poly.type
_entity_poly.pdbx_seq_one_letter_code
_entity_poly.pdbx_strand_id
1 'polypeptide(L)'
;MGKHYTPKYSHGQEIVLLRVDTKRHDVSLVIKIQRPWRLYKDQLTFDGIRNLVHSYAISNPKSVLRVINKCEAPLADKAAGLHVCFRLNGDSFPPSVVYKVYTHRPVVVMGSFSPRQYANGPRHCEGGQIWQSLYSNKFF
;
A
#
# COMPACT_ATOMS: atom_id res chain seq x y z
N MET A 1 17.43 -33.26 -13.08
CA MET A 1 17.17 -31.81 -13.21
C MET A 1 15.95 -31.45 -12.35
N GLY A 2 16.15 -31.04 -11.10
CA GLY A 2 15.06 -30.57 -10.24
C GLY A 2 14.71 -29.14 -10.59
N LYS A 3 13.43 -28.86 -10.88
CA LYS A 3 12.97 -27.48 -11.13
C LYS A 3 13.10 -26.69 -9.83
N HIS A 4 14.07 -25.78 -9.78
CA HIS A 4 14.16 -24.77 -8.73
C HIS A 4 12.99 -23.79 -8.90
N TYR A 5 12.04 -23.82 -7.96
CA TYR A 5 11.01 -22.79 -7.89
C TYR A 5 11.54 -21.65 -7.02
N THR A 6 12.10 -20.62 -7.65
CA THR A 6 12.45 -19.38 -6.97
C THR A 6 11.25 -18.42 -7.06
N PRO A 7 10.50 -18.20 -5.97
CA PRO A 7 9.56 -17.08 -5.93
C PRO A 7 10.34 -15.79 -6.17
N LYS A 8 9.94 -15.03 -7.19
CA LYS A 8 10.56 -13.76 -7.55
C LYS A 8 10.15 -12.69 -6.53
N TYR A 9 10.94 -12.52 -5.48
CA TYR A 9 10.86 -11.35 -4.60
C TYR A 9 11.67 -10.22 -5.26
N SER A 10 11.03 -9.11 -5.65
CA SER A 10 11.70 -8.03 -6.41
C SER A 10 12.74 -7.25 -5.62
N HIS A 11 12.84 -7.47 -4.31
CA HIS A 11 13.62 -6.64 -3.41
C HIS A 11 14.67 -7.46 -2.65
N GLY A 12 15.69 -7.96 -3.35
CA GLY A 12 17.03 -8.29 -2.82
C GLY A 12 17.16 -9.26 -1.63
N GLN A 13 16.06 -9.73 -1.06
CA GLN A 13 16.04 -10.74 -0.01
C GLN A 13 16.03 -12.08 -0.70
N GLU A 14 17.22 -12.51 -1.09
CA GLU A 14 17.49 -13.93 -1.27
C GLU A 14 17.28 -14.58 0.11
N ILE A 15 16.04 -15.00 0.39
CA ILE A 15 15.80 -15.92 1.50
C ILE A 15 16.47 -17.21 1.07
N VAL A 16 17.72 -17.36 1.49
CA VAL A 16 18.54 -18.54 1.33
C VAL A 16 17.64 -19.72 1.66
N LEU A 17 17.23 -20.47 0.63
CA LEU A 17 16.77 -21.82 0.85
C LEU A 17 17.91 -22.44 1.65
N LEU A 18 17.67 -22.79 2.92
CA LEU A 18 18.54 -23.74 3.60
C LEU A 18 18.70 -24.87 2.60
N ARG A 19 19.89 -24.97 2.03
CA ARG A 19 20.21 -25.90 0.96
C ARG A 19 20.31 -27.23 1.68
N VAL A 20 19.15 -27.82 1.95
CA VAL A 20 19.07 -29.14 2.55
C VAL A 20 19.37 -30.08 1.40
N ASP A 21 20.61 -30.51 1.29
CA ASP A 21 21.04 -31.57 0.37
C ASP A 21 20.43 -32.89 0.88
N THR A 22 19.18 -33.16 0.51
CA THR A 22 18.47 -34.36 0.96
C THR A 22 17.70 -35.06 -0.16
N LYS A 23 17.43 -36.36 0.06
CA LYS A 23 16.85 -37.27 -0.93
C LYS A 23 15.46 -36.79 -1.35
N ARG A 24 14.96 -37.22 -2.53
CA ARG A 24 13.69 -36.74 -3.14
C ARG A 24 12.47 -36.72 -2.18
N HIS A 25 12.41 -37.59 -1.17
CA HIS A 25 11.32 -37.63 -0.20
C HIS A 25 11.41 -36.52 0.87
N ASP A 26 12.62 -36.11 1.26
CA ASP A 26 12.85 -35.06 2.24
C ASP A 26 12.48 -33.68 1.68
N VAL A 27 12.72 -33.46 0.38
CA VAL A 27 12.33 -32.22 -0.30
C VAL A 27 10.82 -31.99 -0.25
N SER A 28 10.02 -33.06 -0.35
CA SER A 28 8.56 -33.00 -0.24
C SER A 28 8.10 -32.57 1.17
N LEU A 29 8.76 -33.09 2.21
CA LEU A 29 8.46 -32.74 3.61
C LEU A 29 8.87 -31.29 3.91
N VAL A 30 10.04 -30.87 3.46
CA VAL A 30 10.52 -29.49 3.60
C VAL A 30 9.54 -28.51 2.95
N ILE A 31 9.04 -28.82 1.75
CA ILE A 31 8.03 -28.00 1.07
C ILE A 31 6.72 -27.94 1.86
N LYS A 32 6.25 -29.06 2.42
CA LYS A 32 5.02 -29.12 3.22
C LYS A 32 5.08 -28.26 4.48
N ILE A 33 6.27 -28.08 5.06
CA ILE A 33 6.47 -27.23 6.25
C ILE A 33 6.73 -25.77 5.84
N GLN A 34 7.59 -25.54 4.86
CA GLN A 34 8.00 -24.18 4.46
C GLN A 34 6.87 -23.39 3.80
N ARG A 35 5.99 -24.04 3.02
CA ARG A 35 4.87 -23.36 2.36
C ARG A 35 3.90 -22.70 3.35
N PRO A 36 3.29 -23.42 4.31
CA PRO A 36 2.39 -22.80 5.27
C PRO A 36 3.09 -21.76 6.14
N TRP A 37 4.36 -21.96 6.51
CA TRP A 37 5.13 -20.94 7.22
C TRP A 37 5.28 -19.65 6.42
N ARG A 38 5.60 -19.74 5.13
CA ARG A 38 5.71 -18.57 4.25
C ARG A 38 4.38 -17.87 4.07
N LEU A 39 3.29 -18.63 3.86
CA LEU A 39 1.95 -18.05 3.79
C LEU A 39 1.55 -17.32 5.07
N TYR A 40 1.84 -17.91 6.23
CA TYR A 40 1.61 -17.27 7.52
C TYR A 40 2.40 -15.96 7.66
N LYS A 41 3.68 -15.97 7.27
CA LYS A 41 4.52 -14.77 7.26
C LYS A 41 3.99 -13.71 6.29
N ASP A 42 3.57 -14.12 5.10
CA ASP A 42 3.03 -13.21 4.08
C ASP A 42 1.70 -12.60 4.54
N GLN A 43 0.81 -13.39 5.16
CA GLN A 43 -0.42 -12.91 5.79
C GLN A 43 -0.12 -11.88 6.89
N LEU A 44 0.82 -12.19 7.80
CA LEU A 44 1.20 -11.29 8.88
C LEU A 44 1.76 -9.96 8.35
N THR A 45 2.62 -10.01 7.31
CA THR A 45 3.15 -8.82 6.66
C THR A 45 2.04 -8.02 5.98
N PHE A 46 1.12 -8.67 5.29
CA PHE A 46 -0.02 -8.02 4.65
C PHE A 46 -0.94 -7.34 5.67
N ASP A 47 -1.29 -8.02 6.77
CA ASP A 47 -2.13 -7.47 7.82
C ASP A 47 -1.48 -6.25 8.49
N GLY A 48 -0.16 -6.30 8.72
CA GLY A 48 0.60 -5.17 9.22
C GLY A 48 0.51 -3.95 8.30
N ILE A 49 0.73 -4.15 6.99
CA ILE A 49 0.63 -3.08 5.99
C ILE A 49 -0.81 -2.55 5.90
N ARG A 50 -1.81 -3.44 5.88
CA ARG A 50 -3.23 -3.08 5.81
C ARG A 50 -3.63 -2.22 7.00
N ASN A 51 -3.26 -2.61 8.21
CA ASN A 51 -3.57 -1.86 9.43
C ASN A 51 -2.87 -0.49 9.43
N LEU A 52 -1.63 -0.43 8.96
CA LEU A 52 -0.89 0.82 8.81
C LEU A 52 -1.57 1.76 7.80
N VAL A 53 -1.94 1.26 6.63
CA VAL A 53 -2.68 2.04 5.62
C VAL A 53 -4.02 2.54 6.16
N HIS A 54 -4.76 1.69 6.86
CA HIS A 54 -6.06 2.04 7.42
C HIS A 54 -5.94 3.13 8.49
N SER A 55 -4.97 3.00 9.40
CA SER A 55 -4.74 4.01 10.44
C SER A 55 -4.35 5.37 9.86
N TYR A 56 -3.54 5.39 8.80
CA TYR A 56 -3.15 6.64 8.15
C TYR A 56 -4.28 7.28 7.33
N ALA A 57 -5.18 6.49 6.75
CA ALA A 57 -6.33 7.01 5.99
C ALA A 57 -7.27 7.89 6.86
N ILE A 58 -7.36 7.61 8.15
CA ILE A 58 -8.20 8.36 9.11
C ILE A 58 -7.46 9.59 9.65
N SER A 59 -6.13 9.60 9.59
CA SER A 59 -5.30 10.59 10.24
C SER A 59 -5.11 11.88 9.42
N ASN A 60 -4.60 12.94 10.08
CA ASN A 60 -4.35 14.22 9.41
C ASN A 60 -3.24 14.07 8.35
N PRO A 61 -3.48 14.50 7.09
CA PRO A 61 -2.53 14.34 5.98
C PRO A 61 -1.15 14.95 6.27
N LYS A 62 -1.08 16.06 7.01
CA LYS A 62 0.19 16.69 7.40
C LYS A 62 1.02 15.78 8.32
N SER A 63 0.36 15.13 9.28
CA SER A 63 1.02 14.21 10.21
C SER A 63 1.53 12.95 9.48
N VAL A 64 0.71 12.42 8.56
CA VAL A 64 1.10 11.30 7.68
C VAL A 64 2.34 11.65 6.87
N LEU A 65 2.30 12.78 6.15
CA LEU A 65 3.42 13.21 5.32
C LEU A 65 4.67 13.50 6.17
N ARG A 66 4.54 13.97 7.41
CA ARG A 66 5.71 14.18 8.28
C ARG A 66 6.48 12.89 8.56
N VAL A 67 5.80 11.75 8.57
CA VAL A 67 6.44 10.44 8.76
C VAL A 67 7.06 9.94 7.45
N ILE A 68 6.34 10.09 6.33
CA ILE A 68 6.69 9.47 5.05
C ILE A 68 7.60 10.37 4.20
N ASN A 69 7.20 11.62 4.02
CA ASN A 69 7.91 12.62 3.21
C ASN A 69 7.90 13.99 3.90
N LYS A 70 8.95 14.24 4.68
CA LYS A 70 9.12 15.46 5.47
C LYS A 70 9.17 16.74 4.62
N CYS A 71 9.57 16.64 3.34
CA CYS A 71 9.65 17.79 2.45
C CYS A 71 8.27 18.27 2.00
N GLU A 72 7.31 17.37 1.83
CA GLU A 72 5.93 17.69 1.42
C GLU A 72 5.04 18.07 2.60
N ALA A 73 5.37 17.63 3.81
CA ALA A 73 4.57 17.89 5.01
C ALA A 73 4.30 19.39 5.30
N PRO A 74 5.25 20.33 5.11
CA PRO A 74 5.00 21.76 5.28
C PRO A 74 4.01 22.33 4.27
N LEU A 75 3.96 21.76 3.06
CA LEU A 75 3.04 22.15 1.99
C LEU A 75 1.61 21.67 2.26
N ALA A 76 1.44 20.70 3.17
CA ALA A 76 0.15 20.19 3.55
C ALA A 76 -0.58 21.17 4.47
N ASP A 77 -1.46 21.97 3.86
CA ASP A 77 -2.29 22.93 4.57
C ASP A 77 -3.70 22.39 4.86
N LYS A 78 -4.23 22.72 6.06
CA LYS A 78 -5.58 22.34 6.47
C LYS A 78 -6.63 23.03 5.61
N ALA A 79 -6.38 24.26 5.12
CA ALA A 79 -7.27 24.98 4.23
C ALA A 79 -7.19 24.51 2.77
N ALA A 80 -6.25 23.62 2.40
CA ALA A 80 -6.25 22.93 1.10
C ALA A 80 -7.11 21.66 1.06
N GLY A 81 -7.50 21.11 2.21
CA GLY A 81 -8.50 20.02 2.28
C GLY A 81 -7.94 18.74 1.67
N LEU A 82 -6.68 18.46 2.01
CA LEU A 82 -5.92 17.37 1.46
C LEU A 82 -6.34 16.03 2.06
N HIS A 83 -6.20 14.99 1.27
CA HIS A 83 -6.43 13.60 1.67
C HIS A 83 -5.34 12.72 1.03
N VAL A 84 -4.64 11.93 1.84
CA VAL A 84 -3.58 11.02 1.37
C VAL A 84 -4.17 9.62 1.25
N CYS A 85 -4.24 9.10 0.03
CA CYS A 85 -4.67 7.72 -0.21
C CYS A 85 -3.47 6.84 -0.50
N PHE A 86 -3.29 5.80 0.31
CA PHE A 86 -2.30 4.75 0.04
C PHE A 86 -2.85 3.70 -0.90
N ARG A 87 -1.95 3.07 -1.64
CA ARG A 87 -2.23 1.96 -2.54
C ARG A 87 -1.07 0.97 -2.48
N LEU A 88 -1.40 -0.30 -2.67
CA LEU A 88 -0.41 -1.36 -2.83
C LEU A 88 -0.08 -1.46 -4.33
N ASN A 89 1.21 -1.47 -4.65
CA ASN A 89 1.71 -1.55 -6.02
C ASN A 89 2.88 -2.56 -6.09
N GLY A 90 3.23 -2.99 -7.30
CA GLY A 90 4.36 -3.88 -7.56
C GLY A 90 3.95 -5.31 -7.92
N ASP A 91 4.85 -5.99 -8.64
CA ASP A 91 4.58 -7.29 -9.28
C ASP A 91 4.95 -8.50 -8.40
N SER A 92 5.50 -8.24 -7.20
CA SER A 92 5.94 -9.26 -6.26
C SER A 92 5.56 -8.91 -4.83
N PHE A 93 5.35 -9.93 -4.01
CA PHE A 93 5.23 -9.76 -2.56
C PHE A 93 6.61 -9.46 -1.92
N PRO A 94 6.69 -8.71 -0.80
CA PRO A 94 5.67 -7.81 -0.28
C PRO A 94 5.43 -6.64 -1.24
N PRO A 95 4.18 -6.16 -1.39
CA PRO A 95 3.87 -5.08 -2.30
C PRO A 95 4.50 -3.76 -1.83
N SER A 96 4.96 -2.96 -2.77
CA SER A 96 5.41 -1.58 -2.52
C SER A 96 4.21 -0.69 -2.21
N VAL A 97 4.29 0.10 -1.14
CA VAL A 97 3.23 1.05 -0.79
C VAL A 97 3.50 2.37 -1.50
N VAL A 98 2.58 2.79 -2.35
CA VAL A 98 2.59 4.10 -3.03
C VAL A 98 1.46 4.97 -2.48
N TYR A 99 1.59 6.29 -2.60
CA TYR A 99 0.55 7.22 -2.15
C TYR A 99 0.22 8.27 -3.21
N LYS A 100 -1.02 8.75 -3.17
CA LYS A 100 -1.49 9.88 -3.97
C LYS A 100 -2.19 10.88 -3.07
N VAL A 101 -1.82 12.15 -3.21
CA VAL A 101 -2.47 13.26 -2.52
C VAL A 101 -3.64 13.76 -3.35
N TYR A 102 -4.81 13.80 -2.73
CA TYR A 102 -6.04 14.34 -3.27
C TYR A 102 -6.40 15.64 -2.55
N THR A 103 -7.22 16.47 -3.17
CA THR A 103 -7.79 17.66 -2.56
C THR A 103 -9.28 17.72 -2.86
N HIS A 104 -10.06 18.01 -1.83
CA HIS A 104 -11.51 18.19 -1.94
C HIS A 104 -11.90 19.63 -2.28
N ARG A 105 -10.94 20.55 -2.22
CA ARG A 105 -11.17 21.97 -2.49
C ARG A 105 -10.82 22.30 -3.93
N PRO A 106 -11.46 23.34 -4.51
CA PRO A 106 -11.15 23.76 -5.87
C PRO A 106 -9.68 24.14 -5.98
N VAL A 107 -9.02 23.57 -6.99
CA VAL A 107 -7.65 23.90 -7.35
C VAL A 107 -7.69 24.78 -8.58
N VAL A 108 -6.86 25.82 -8.58
CA VAL A 108 -6.63 26.69 -9.74
C VAL A 108 -5.14 26.72 -10.01
N VAL A 109 -4.77 26.63 -11.28
CA VAL A 109 -3.38 26.82 -11.72
C VAL A 109 -3.15 28.33 -11.86
N MET A 110 -2.28 28.88 -11.00
CA MET A 110 -1.84 30.27 -11.11
C MET A 110 -1.11 30.47 -12.45
N GLY A 111 -1.57 31.43 -13.25
CA GLY A 111 -1.03 31.68 -14.60
C GLY A 111 -1.72 30.89 -15.72
N SER A 112 -2.80 30.15 -15.44
CA SER A 112 -3.64 29.62 -16.52
C SER A 112 -4.46 30.73 -17.19
N PHE A 113 -4.54 30.71 -18.53
CA PHE A 113 -5.24 31.71 -19.34
C PHE A 113 -6.74 31.86 -18.99
N SER A 114 -7.33 30.85 -18.37
CA SER A 114 -8.70 30.86 -17.87
C SER A 114 -8.80 29.96 -16.64
N PRO A 115 -9.47 30.37 -15.54
CA PRO A 115 -9.64 29.52 -14.36
C PRO A 115 -10.44 28.28 -14.74
N ARG A 116 -9.74 27.14 -14.85
CA ARG A 116 -10.36 25.83 -15.08
C ARG A 116 -10.72 25.22 -13.73
N GLN A 117 -11.96 24.74 -13.61
CA GLN A 117 -12.35 23.96 -12.45
C GLN A 117 -11.81 22.54 -12.59
N TYR A 118 -10.68 22.25 -11.92
CA TYR A 118 -10.07 20.91 -11.93
C TYR A 118 -10.74 19.93 -10.95
N ALA A 119 -11.48 20.46 -9.98
CA ALA A 119 -12.27 19.69 -9.03
C ALA A 119 -13.71 19.52 -9.56
N ASN A 120 -13.85 18.78 -10.66
CA ASN A 120 -15.15 18.40 -11.23
C ASN A 120 -15.45 16.94 -10.84
N GLY A 121 -15.90 16.76 -9.60
CA GLY A 121 -16.45 15.51 -9.10
C GLY A 121 -17.53 15.84 -8.07
N PRO A 122 -18.49 14.94 -7.79
CA PRO A 122 -19.49 15.17 -6.77
C PRO A 122 -18.78 15.58 -5.48
N ARG A 123 -19.21 16.71 -4.89
CA ARG A 123 -18.80 17.18 -3.55
C ARG A 123 -19.43 16.24 -2.52
N HIS A 124 -18.98 14.98 -2.51
CA HIS A 124 -19.53 13.98 -1.62
C HIS A 124 -18.88 14.16 -0.24
N CYS A 125 -19.46 15.10 0.51
CA CYS A 125 -19.23 15.35 1.91
C CYS A 125 -20.58 15.29 2.64
N GLU A 126 -21.35 14.22 2.43
CA GLU A 126 -22.06 13.64 3.57
C GLU A 126 -21.05 12.69 4.22
N GLY A 127 -20.96 12.74 5.55
CA GLY A 127 -19.80 12.39 6.41
C GLY A 127 -18.90 11.22 6.00
N GLY A 128 -17.75 11.10 6.67
CA GLY A 128 -16.68 10.12 6.41
C GLY A 128 -17.03 8.61 6.40
N GLN A 129 -18.29 8.24 6.17
CA GLN A 129 -18.84 6.90 6.03
C GLN A 129 -18.61 6.25 4.67
N ILE A 130 -18.35 6.97 3.56
CA ILE A 130 -18.30 6.34 2.22
C ILE A 130 -16.93 5.74 1.90
N TRP A 131 -15.85 6.35 2.37
CA TRP A 131 -14.54 5.70 2.33
C TRP A 131 -14.52 4.49 3.26
N GLN A 132 -15.17 4.57 4.43
CA GLN A 132 -15.37 3.39 5.27
C GLN A 132 -16.21 2.33 4.55
N SER A 133 -17.30 2.68 3.83
CA SER A 133 -18.16 1.69 3.16
C SER A 133 -17.51 1.03 1.93
N LEU A 134 -16.69 1.76 1.16
CA LEU A 134 -15.93 1.20 0.03
C LEU A 134 -14.83 0.24 0.49
N TYR A 135 -14.19 0.52 1.62
CA TYR A 135 -13.21 -0.40 2.23
C TYR A 135 -13.83 -1.48 3.13
N SER A 136 -15.10 -1.33 3.52
CA SER A 136 -15.80 -2.29 4.39
C SER A 136 -16.56 -3.38 3.62
N ASN A 137 -16.75 -3.28 2.29
CA ASN A 137 -17.52 -4.31 1.57
C ASN A 137 -17.17 -4.62 0.11
N LYS A 138 -16.09 -4.08 -0.49
CA LYS A 138 -15.73 -4.45 -1.89
C LYS A 138 -14.23 -4.43 -2.18
N PHE A 139 -13.39 -5.08 -1.39
CA PHE A 139 -12.04 -5.50 -1.82
C PHE A 139 -11.55 -6.70 -0.99
N PHE A 140 -12.39 -7.72 -0.84
CA PHE A 140 -12.00 -9.12 -0.55
C PHE A 140 -12.95 -10.03 -1.31
#